data_AF-A0A1X7HWJ0-F1
#
_entry.id   AF-A0A1X7HWJ0-F1
#
_cell.length_a   1.000
_cell.length_b   1.000
_cell.length_c   1.000
_cell.angle_alpha   90.00
_cell.angle_beta   90.00
_cell.angle_gamma   90.00
#
_symmetry.space_group_name_H-M   'P 1'
#
loop_
_entity.id
_entity.type
_entity.pdbx_description
1 polymer ?
#
loop_
_entity_poly.entity_id
_entity_poly.type
_entity_poly.pdbx_seq_one_letter_code
_entity_poly.pdbx_strand_id
1 'polypeptide(L)'
;MRDDLNGSERRLIAALDRIDQFIDRVAQTGATSSDAPYAAPEGEAEARLQEISAENQRLSQELAVQHERQAETLATCEARLAEAHQRLVHAGQEIARLARANEVLAAANRALIEDRSSDESQDDIRCALEAEIESLRAARDAERAQMDDIIGTLDRMIGTAPLPAASKGQDGPQEGSNLDEERG
;
A
#
# COMPACT_ATOMS: atom_id res chain seq x y z
N MET A 1 -6.06 -20.04 -21.38
CA MET A 1 -4.65 -20.52 -21.32
C MET A 1 -3.96 -20.58 -22.68
N ARG A 2 -4.46 -21.28 -23.71
CA ARG A 2 -3.87 -21.24 -25.07
C ARG A 2 -4.02 -19.87 -25.76
N ASP A 3 -5.13 -19.18 -25.51
CA ASP A 3 -5.40 -17.86 -26.12
C ASP A 3 -4.55 -16.74 -25.50
N ASP A 4 -4.24 -16.82 -24.21
CA ASP A 4 -3.37 -15.87 -23.49
C ASP A 4 -1.92 -15.95 -23.98
N LEU A 5 -1.45 -17.17 -24.27
CA LEU A 5 -0.13 -17.43 -24.84
C LEU A 5 -0.02 -16.85 -26.25
N ASN A 6 -1.04 -17.07 -27.09
CA ASN A 6 -1.09 -16.53 -28.45
C ASN A 6 -1.20 -14.98 -28.47
N GLY A 7 -1.86 -14.39 -27.46
CA GLY A 7 -1.86 -12.95 -27.24
C GLY A 7 -0.51 -12.39 -26.80
N SER A 8 0.23 -13.12 -25.95
CA SER A 8 1.59 -12.73 -25.55
C SER A 8 2.59 -12.81 -26.70
N GLU A 9 2.48 -13.82 -27.57
CA GLU A 9 3.35 -14.01 -28.73
C GLU A 9 3.19 -12.90 -29.78
N ARG A 10 1.95 -12.49 -30.08
CA ARG A 10 1.70 -11.34 -30.99
C ARG A 10 2.24 -10.03 -30.44
N ARG A 11 2.14 -9.83 -29.12
CA ARG A 11 2.72 -8.64 -28.46
C ARG A 11 4.25 -8.67 -28.52
N LEU A 12 4.86 -9.85 -28.38
CA LEU A 12 6.31 -10.02 -28.45
C LEU A 12 6.82 -9.72 -29.88
N ILE A 13 6.17 -10.26 -30.91
CA ILE A 13 6.52 -10.01 -32.32
C ILE A 13 6.41 -8.52 -32.64
N ALA A 14 5.30 -7.87 -32.25
CA ALA A 14 5.14 -6.43 -32.47
C ALA A 14 6.16 -5.57 -31.71
N ALA A 15 6.63 -6.02 -30.54
CA ALA A 15 7.69 -5.34 -29.80
C ALA A 15 9.05 -5.49 -30.48
N LEU A 16 9.36 -6.67 -31.01
CA LEU A 16 10.59 -6.95 -31.76
C LEU A 16 10.64 -6.15 -33.07
N ASP A 17 9.55 -6.14 -33.85
CA ASP A 17 9.47 -5.34 -35.09
C ASP A 17 9.67 -3.84 -34.82
N ARG A 18 9.16 -3.33 -33.69
CA ARG A 18 9.34 -1.93 -33.29
C ARG A 18 10.80 -1.63 -32.91
N ILE A 19 11.51 -2.60 -32.33
CA ILE A 19 12.93 -2.47 -32.00
C ILE A 19 13.78 -2.48 -33.27
N ASP A 20 13.51 -3.37 -34.22
CA ASP A 20 14.23 -3.41 -35.50
C ASP A 20 14.07 -2.08 -36.27
N GLN A 21 12.84 -1.55 -36.36
CA GLN A 21 12.58 -0.24 -36.96
C GLN A 21 13.24 0.94 -36.23
N PHE A 22 13.53 0.78 -34.94
CA PHE A 22 14.25 1.78 -34.17
C PHE A 22 15.75 1.72 -34.46
N ILE A 23 16.33 0.51 -34.51
CA ILE A 23 17.73 0.28 -34.86
C ILE A 23 18.02 0.79 -36.28
N ASP A 24 17.16 0.48 -37.24
CA ASP A 24 17.30 0.95 -38.63
C ASP A 24 17.26 2.48 -38.71
N ARG A 25 16.36 3.13 -37.95
CA ARG A 25 16.30 4.60 -37.89
C ARG A 25 17.57 5.19 -37.30
N VAL A 26 18.08 4.64 -36.20
CA VAL A 26 19.34 5.12 -35.59
C VAL A 26 20.51 4.96 -36.56
N ALA A 27 20.60 3.82 -37.26
CA ALA A 27 21.60 3.58 -38.29
C ALA A 27 21.49 4.57 -39.47
N GLN A 28 20.27 4.86 -39.95
CA GLN A 28 20.04 5.81 -41.03
C GLN A 28 20.42 7.24 -40.62
N THR A 29 20.18 7.60 -39.36
CA THR A 29 20.51 8.93 -38.80
C THR A 29 22.02 9.09 -38.60
N GLY A 30 22.73 8.01 -38.27
CA GLY A 30 24.19 7.94 -38.22
C GLY A 30 24.84 7.96 -39.61
N ALA A 31 24.19 7.39 -40.63
CA ALA A 31 24.72 7.38 -41.99
C ALA A 31 24.58 8.75 -42.70
N THR A 32 23.51 9.49 -42.44
CA THR A 32 23.30 10.85 -43.00
C THR A 32 24.17 11.93 -42.35
N SER A 33 24.78 11.64 -41.19
CA SER A 33 25.69 12.54 -40.48
C SER A 33 27.17 12.37 -40.89
N SER A 34 27.51 11.36 -41.70
CA SER A 34 28.90 11.05 -42.08
C SER A 34 29.44 11.80 -43.31
N ASP A 35 28.63 12.65 -43.98
CA ASP A 35 29.02 13.28 -45.26
C ASP A 35 28.98 14.83 -45.25
N ALA A 36 29.14 15.45 -44.08
CA ALA A 36 29.29 16.91 -43.96
C ALA A 36 30.56 17.26 -43.17
N PRO A 37 31.49 18.09 -43.70
CA PRO A 37 32.56 18.65 -42.90
C PRO A 37 31.97 19.79 -42.05
N TYR A 38 31.35 19.45 -40.93
CA TYR A 38 30.98 20.41 -39.91
C TYR A 38 31.59 19.95 -38.58
N ALA A 39 32.89 20.25 -38.43
CA ALA A 39 33.46 20.37 -37.11
C ALA A 39 32.77 21.57 -36.45
N ALA A 40 31.71 21.31 -35.67
CA ALA A 40 31.40 22.21 -34.57
C ALA A 40 32.69 22.40 -33.76
N PRO A 41 33.03 23.64 -33.31
CA PRO A 41 34.27 23.85 -32.60
C PRO A 41 34.33 22.87 -31.43
N GLU A 42 35.36 22.03 -31.37
CA GLU A 42 35.45 20.89 -30.43
C GLU A 42 35.12 21.30 -28.97
N GLY A 43 35.40 22.55 -28.60
CA GLY A 43 35.04 23.13 -27.30
C GLY A 43 33.53 23.29 -27.02
N GLU A 44 32.67 23.52 -28.03
CA GLU A 44 31.21 23.53 -27.85
C GLU A 44 30.65 22.12 -27.63
N ALA A 45 31.23 21.13 -28.32
CA ALA A 45 30.87 19.72 -28.12
C ALA A 45 31.30 19.23 -26.73
N GLU A 46 32.52 19.59 -26.30
CA GLU A 46 33.02 19.30 -24.94
C GLU A 46 32.19 19.98 -23.86
N ALA A 47 31.82 21.25 -24.03
CA ALA A 47 30.97 21.96 -23.07
C ALA A 47 29.58 21.30 -22.94
N ARG A 48 28.96 20.89 -24.05
CA ARG A 48 27.69 20.15 -24.03
C ARG A 48 27.82 18.78 -23.35
N LEU A 49 28.92 18.06 -23.58
CA LEU A 49 29.17 16.78 -22.90
C LEU A 49 29.36 16.97 -21.39
N GLN A 50 30.06 18.02 -20.98
CA GLN A 50 30.23 18.37 -19.57
C GLN A 50 28.88 18.69 -18.91
N GLU A 51 28.05 19.51 -19.56
CA GLU A 51 26.71 19.85 -19.09
C GLU A 51 25.82 18.60 -18.92
N ILE A 52 25.75 17.74 -19.94
CA ILE A 52 25.01 16.48 -19.91
C ILE A 52 25.56 15.54 -18.82
N SER A 53 26.87 15.51 -18.61
CA SER A 53 27.47 14.68 -17.57
C SER A 53 27.14 15.17 -16.16
N ALA A 54 27.14 16.49 -15.95
CA ALA A 54 26.76 17.11 -14.68
C ALA A 54 25.28 16.89 -14.38
N GLU A 55 24.42 17.01 -15.39
CA GLU A 55 23.00 16.71 -15.26
C GLU A 55 22.76 15.22 -14.95
N ASN A 56 23.43 14.30 -15.65
CA ASN A 56 23.36 12.87 -15.33
C ASN A 56 23.81 12.56 -13.90
N GLN A 57 24.87 13.20 -13.41
CA GLN A 57 25.32 13.05 -12.02
C GLN A 57 24.25 13.55 -11.05
N ARG A 58 23.63 14.70 -11.32
CA ARG A 58 22.55 15.25 -10.48
C ARG A 58 21.34 14.31 -10.46
N LEU A 59 20.86 13.87 -11.62
CA LEU A 59 19.73 12.96 -11.72
C LEU A 59 20.01 11.61 -11.06
N SER A 60 21.24 11.09 -11.18
CA SER A 60 21.64 9.84 -10.51
C SER A 60 21.62 9.98 -8.98
N GLN A 61 22.04 11.13 -8.45
CA GLN A 61 21.97 11.42 -7.02
C GLN A 61 20.52 11.55 -6.54
N GLU A 62 19.68 12.27 -7.29
CA GLU A 62 18.25 12.40 -6.98
C GLU A 62 17.55 11.02 -6.98
N LEU A 63 17.87 10.18 -7.97
CA LEU A 63 17.34 8.82 -8.08
C LEU A 63 17.80 7.96 -6.90
N ALA A 64 19.08 8.02 -6.51
CA ALA A 64 19.58 7.29 -5.33
C ALA A 64 18.84 7.68 -4.05
N VAL A 65 18.63 8.99 -3.82
CA VAL A 65 17.88 9.49 -2.66
C VAL A 65 16.42 9.05 -2.70
N GLN A 66 15.79 9.05 -3.89
CA GLN A 66 14.42 8.55 -4.04
C GLN A 66 14.33 7.05 -3.76
N HIS A 67 15.27 6.25 -4.27
CA HIS A 67 15.32 4.82 -4.01
C HIS A 67 15.53 4.50 -2.53
N GLU A 68 16.38 5.26 -1.83
CA GLU A 68 16.57 5.11 -0.39
C GLU A 68 15.27 5.38 0.37
N ARG A 69 14.58 6.49 0.07
CA ARG A 69 13.26 6.79 0.66
C ARG A 69 12.21 5.73 0.33
N GLN A 70 12.21 5.21 -0.90
CA GLN A 70 11.31 4.13 -1.30
C GLN A 70 11.61 2.84 -0.54
N ALA A 71 12.89 2.49 -0.37
CA ALA A 71 13.30 1.33 0.41
C ALA A 71 12.88 1.45 1.88
N GLU A 72 13.05 2.62 2.50
CA GLU A 72 12.62 2.88 3.88
C GLU A 72 11.09 2.77 4.05
N THR A 73 10.33 3.34 3.11
CA THR A 73 8.86 3.26 3.14
C THR A 73 8.36 1.84 2.93
N LEU A 74 8.96 1.08 2.00
CA LEU A 74 8.65 -0.33 1.79
C LEU A 74 8.99 -1.16 3.04
N ALA A 75 10.18 -0.99 3.62
CA ALA A 75 10.57 -1.70 4.83
C ALA A 75 9.61 -1.41 6.00
N THR A 76 9.15 -0.16 6.14
CA THR A 76 8.16 0.22 7.15
C THR A 76 6.81 -0.44 6.90
N CYS A 77 6.34 -0.46 5.64
CA CYS A 77 5.09 -1.12 5.27
C CYS A 77 5.15 -2.64 5.49
N GLU A 78 6.25 -3.29 5.11
CA GLU A 78 6.49 -4.73 5.33
C GLU A 78 6.49 -5.07 6.82
N ALA A 79 7.16 -4.25 7.65
CA ALA A 79 7.16 -4.44 9.10
C ALA A 79 5.75 -4.34 9.70
N ARG A 80 4.96 -3.33 9.28
CA ARG A 80 3.56 -3.16 9.73
C ARG A 80 2.66 -4.31 9.28
N LEU A 81 2.87 -4.83 8.07
CA LEU A 81 2.12 -5.96 7.54
C LEU A 81 2.46 -7.24 8.31
N ALA A 82 3.75 -7.49 8.58
CA ALA A 82 4.18 -8.63 9.38
C ALA A 82 3.60 -8.59 10.79
N GLU A 83 3.61 -7.42 11.44
CA GLU A 83 3.01 -7.23 12.76
C GLU A 83 1.49 -7.47 12.75
N ALA A 84 0.77 -6.90 11.78
CA ALA A 84 -0.67 -7.12 11.64
C ALA A 84 -1.01 -8.59 11.42
N HIS A 85 -0.22 -9.30 10.59
CA HIS A 85 -0.40 -10.72 10.35
C HIS A 85 -0.18 -11.54 11.62
N GLN A 86 0.85 -11.25 12.41
CA GLN A 86 1.09 -11.92 13.69
C GLN A 86 -0.06 -11.72 14.67
N ARG A 87 -0.61 -10.50 14.76
CA ARG A 87 -1.78 -10.20 15.61
C ARG A 87 -3.02 -10.98 15.17
N LEU A 88 -3.26 -11.11 13.87
CA LEU A 88 -4.38 -11.90 13.34
C LEU A 88 -4.22 -13.39 13.64
N VAL A 89 -3.03 -13.95 13.47
CA VAL A 89 -2.75 -15.35 13.80
C VAL A 89 -2.98 -15.60 15.30
N HIS A 90 -2.48 -14.72 16.16
CA HIS A 90 -2.68 -14.83 17.61
C HIS A 90 -4.17 -14.72 17.99
N ALA A 91 -4.90 -13.75 17.43
CA ALA A 91 -6.33 -13.61 17.67
C ALA A 91 -7.11 -14.85 17.22
N GLY A 92 -6.77 -15.43 16.06
CA GLY A 92 -7.38 -16.66 15.56
C GLY A 92 -7.14 -17.87 16.48
N GLN A 93 -5.95 -17.98 17.06
CA GLN A 93 -5.63 -19.03 18.04
C GLN A 93 -6.45 -18.88 19.33
N GLU A 94 -6.60 -17.66 19.82
CA GLU A 94 -7.42 -17.38 21.02
C GLU A 94 -8.90 -17.64 20.77
N ILE A 95 -9.43 -17.30 19.59
CA ILE A 95 -10.81 -17.64 19.20
C ILE A 95 -11.00 -19.16 19.17
N ALA A 96 -10.09 -19.91 18.55
CA ALA A 96 -10.18 -21.37 18.51
C ALA A 96 -10.12 -21.98 19.93
N ARG A 97 -9.30 -21.41 20.81
CA ARG A 97 -9.22 -21.81 22.22
C ARG A 97 -10.53 -21.54 22.96
N LEU A 98 -11.14 -20.37 22.77
CA LEU A 98 -12.41 -19.99 23.39
C LEU A 98 -13.57 -20.83 22.85
N ALA A 99 -13.61 -21.11 21.54
CA ALA A 99 -14.59 -21.99 20.93
C ALA A 99 -14.54 -23.39 21.55
N ARG A 100 -13.34 -23.97 21.69
CA ARG A 100 -13.15 -25.26 22.37
C ARG A 100 -13.57 -25.22 23.83
N ALA A 101 -13.27 -24.14 24.55
CA ALA A 101 -13.70 -23.99 25.94
C ALA A 101 -15.24 -23.91 26.05
N ASN A 102 -15.89 -23.21 25.13
CA ASN A 102 -17.36 -23.14 25.04
C ASN A 102 -17.97 -24.50 24.70
N GLU A 103 -17.39 -25.28 23.79
CA GLU A 103 -17.84 -26.64 23.50
C GLU A 103 -17.77 -27.54 24.74
N VAL A 104 -16.68 -27.44 25.52
CA VAL A 104 -16.53 -28.17 26.78
C VAL A 104 -17.57 -27.74 27.80
N LEU A 105 -17.81 -26.43 27.95
CA LEU A 105 -18.86 -25.91 28.84
C LEU A 105 -20.25 -26.36 28.41
N ALA A 106 -20.55 -26.33 27.11
CA ALA A 106 -21.82 -26.80 26.57
C ALA A 106 -22.01 -28.31 26.78
N ALA A 107 -20.95 -29.11 26.65
CA ALA A 107 -20.98 -30.54 26.98
C ALA A 107 -21.20 -30.76 28.49
N ALA A 108 -20.52 -30.01 29.35
CA ALA A 108 -20.70 -30.10 30.81
C ALA A 108 -22.13 -29.71 31.24
N ASN A 109 -22.69 -28.64 30.66
CA ASN A 109 -24.07 -28.24 30.92
C ASN A 109 -25.08 -29.31 30.48
N ARG A 110 -24.88 -29.93 29.31
CA ARG A 110 -25.71 -31.05 28.87
C ARG A 110 -25.64 -32.23 29.83
N ALA A 111 -24.44 -32.62 30.26
CA ALA A 111 -24.27 -33.70 31.24
C ALA A 111 -24.95 -33.38 32.58
N LEU A 112 -24.87 -32.13 33.05
CA LEU A 112 -25.59 -31.68 34.25
C LEU A 112 -27.11 -31.75 34.09
N ILE A 113 -27.64 -31.36 32.92
CA ILE A 113 -29.07 -31.47 32.60
C ILE A 113 -29.49 -32.95 32.54
N GLU A 114 -28.70 -33.81 31.92
CA GLU A 114 -28.97 -35.26 31.83
C GLU A 114 -28.95 -35.92 33.22
N ASP A 115 -28.02 -35.57 34.10
CA ASP A 115 -27.94 -36.07 35.48
C ASP A 115 -29.11 -35.54 36.35
N ARG A 116 -29.67 -34.38 36.01
CA ARG A 116 -30.89 -33.83 36.62
C ARG A 116 -32.18 -34.39 36.06
N SER A 117 -32.16 -34.86 34.80
CA SER A 117 -33.33 -35.41 34.10
C SER A 117 -33.84 -36.74 34.67
N SER A 118 -33.14 -37.33 35.64
CA SER A 118 -33.75 -38.35 36.52
C SER A 118 -34.88 -37.79 37.40
N ASP A 119 -35.12 -36.46 37.43
CA ASP A 119 -36.22 -35.84 38.19
C ASP A 119 -36.87 -34.53 37.63
N GLU A 120 -36.60 -34.03 36.40
CA GLU A 120 -36.95 -32.63 36.02
C GLU A 120 -37.83 -32.35 34.77
N SER A 121 -38.42 -31.14 34.75
CA SER A 121 -39.65 -30.70 34.07
C SER A 121 -39.39 -29.88 32.78
N GLN A 122 -40.39 -29.73 31.89
CA GLN A 122 -40.26 -29.08 30.56
C GLN A 122 -39.68 -27.65 30.57
N ASP A 123 -39.74 -26.94 31.70
CA ASP A 123 -39.26 -25.57 31.82
C ASP A 123 -37.73 -25.48 31.82
N ASP A 124 -37.01 -26.49 32.33
CA ASP A 124 -35.54 -26.52 32.34
C ASP A 124 -34.97 -26.68 30.92
N ILE A 125 -35.65 -27.47 30.08
CA ILE A 125 -35.32 -27.63 28.65
C ILE A 125 -35.51 -26.30 27.91
N ARG A 126 -36.61 -25.57 28.18
CA ARG A 126 -36.84 -24.25 27.57
C ARG A 126 -35.76 -23.25 27.96
N CYS A 127 -35.38 -23.24 29.25
CA CYS A 127 -34.35 -22.35 29.76
C CYS A 127 -32.97 -22.63 29.13
N ALA A 128 -32.64 -23.91 28.91
CA ALA A 128 -31.40 -24.31 28.24
C ALA A 128 -31.34 -23.86 26.76
N LEU A 129 -32.45 -24.04 26.01
CA LEU A 129 -32.54 -23.60 24.61
C LEU A 129 -32.48 -22.07 24.47
N GLU A 130 -33.09 -21.34 25.39
CA GLU A 130 -33.01 -19.87 25.42
C GLU A 130 -31.58 -19.38 25.68
N ALA A 131 -30.87 -20.01 26.63
CA ALA A 131 -29.46 -19.72 26.90
C ALA A 131 -28.57 -20.02 25.68
N GLU A 132 -28.84 -21.11 24.95
CA GLU A 132 -28.10 -21.46 23.73
C GLU A 132 -28.32 -20.41 22.62
N ILE A 133 -29.56 -20.01 22.36
CA ILE A 133 -29.88 -18.97 21.37
C ILE A 133 -29.20 -17.65 21.72
N GLU A 134 -29.16 -17.28 23.00
CA GLU A 134 -28.49 -16.06 23.46
C GLU A 134 -26.97 -16.15 23.25
N SER A 135 -26.37 -17.30 23.53
CA SER A 135 -24.94 -17.53 23.26
C SER A 135 -24.59 -17.40 21.77
N LEU A 136 -25.44 -17.93 20.88
CA LEU A 136 -25.27 -17.86 19.43
C LEU A 136 -25.45 -16.43 18.89
N ARG A 137 -26.32 -15.63 19.53
CA ARG A 137 -26.45 -14.20 19.20
C ARG A 137 -25.22 -13.42 19.61
N ALA A 138 -24.75 -13.61 20.84
CA ALA A 138 -23.55 -12.95 21.33
C ALA A 138 -22.30 -13.27 20.48
N ALA A 139 -22.15 -14.55 20.08
CA ALA A 139 -21.05 -14.96 19.19
C ALA A 139 -21.09 -14.23 17.83
N ARG A 140 -22.28 -14.17 17.20
CA ARG A 140 -22.47 -13.47 15.92
C ARG A 140 -22.23 -11.95 16.03
N ASP A 141 -22.62 -11.32 17.13
CA ASP A 141 -22.38 -9.88 17.31
C ASP A 141 -20.90 -9.58 17.54
N ALA A 142 -20.16 -10.48 18.20
CA ALA A 142 -18.71 -10.40 18.27
C ALA A 142 -18.04 -10.56 16.89
N GLU A 143 -18.50 -11.49 16.05
CA GLU A 143 -18.01 -11.65 14.67
C GLU A 143 -18.25 -10.38 13.83
N ARG A 144 -19.42 -9.76 13.95
CA ARG A 144 -19.72 -8.49 13.26
C ARG A 144 -18.80 -7.36 13.71
N ALA A 145 -18.58 -7.21 15.02
CA ALA A 145 -17.66 -6.20 15.54
C ALA A 145 -16.24 -6.39 15.00
N GLN A 146 -15.77 -7.65 14.87
CA GLN A 146 -14.48 -7.95 14.25
C GLN A 146 -14.45 -7.57 12.76
N MET A 147 -15.52 -7.85 12.01
CA MET A 147 -15.63 -7.45 10.60
C MET A 147 -15.56 -5.93 10.45
N ASP A 148 -16.25 -5.18 11.32
CA ASP A 148 -16.23 -3.71 11.32
C ASP A 148 -14.82 -3.17 11.62
N ASP A 149 -14.10 -3.77 12.57
CA ASP A 149 -12.71 -3.42 12.87
C ASP A 149 -11.75 -3.68 11.71
N ILE A 150 -11.93 -4.80 10.99
CA ILE A 150 -11.17 -5.12 9.78
C ILE A 150 -11.44 -4.07 8.70
N ILE A 151 -12.70 -3.77 8.42
CA ILE A 151 -13.10 -2.77 7.42
C ILE A 151 -12.52 -1.40 7.79
N GLY A 152 -12.66 -0.96 9.03
CA GLY A 152 -12.10 0.32 9.50
C GLY A 152 -10.57 0.36 9.40
N THR A 153 -9.89 -0.77 9.54
CA THR A 153 -8.44 -0.88 9.34
C THR A 153 -8.07 -0.79 7.86
N LEU A 154 -8.82 -1.46 6.98
CA LEU A 154 -8.64 -1.39 5.53
C LEU A 154 -8.89 0.03 5.00
N ASP A 155 -9.94 0.71 5.46
CA ASP A 155 -10.24 2.10 5.11
C ASP A 155 -9.09 3.03 5.50
N ARG A 156 -8.49 2.84 6.69
CA ARG A 156 -7.31 3.60 7.10
C ARG A 156 -6.08 3.32 6.24
N MET A 157 -5.86 2.07 5.83
CA MET A 157 -4.75 1.71 4.95
C MET A 157 -4.91 2.30 3.55
N ILE A 158 -6.15 2.36 3.04
CA ILE A 158 -6.47 2.96 1.74
C ILE A 158 -6.44 4.51 1.82
N GLY A 159 -6.86 5.08 2.95
CA GLY A 159 -6.97 6.52 3.19
C GLY A 159 -5.67 7.26 3.54
N THR A 160 -4.54 6.57 3.71
CA THR A 160 -3.26 7.24 3.99
C THR A 160 -2.55 7.73 2.74
N ALA A 161 -2.96 8.91 2.25
CA ALA A 161 -2.04 9.89 1.71
C ALA A 161 -2.10 11.12 2.63
N PRO A 162 -1.07 11.39 3.45
CA PRO A 162 -0.96 12.70 4.10
C PRO A 162 -0.80 13.73 2.99
N LEU A 163 -1.81 14.59 2.77
CA LEU A 163 -1.57 15.81 2.00
C LEU A 163 -0.43 16.55 2.71
N PRO A 164 0.68 16.88 2.03
CA PRO A 164 1.69 17.72 2.62
C PRO A 164 1.00 19.02 3.04
N ALA A 165 1.03 19.30 4.34
CA ALA A 165 0.53 20.55 4.88
C ALA A 165 1.19 21.67 4.10
N ALA A 166 0.39 22.37 3.30
CA ALA A 166 0.84 23.48 2.48
C ALA A 166 1.61 24.45 3.38
N SER A 167 2.92 24.53 3.15
CA SER A 167 3.77 25.57 3.68
C SER A 167 3.19 26.90 3.20
N LYS A 168 2.45 27.59 4.07
CA LYS A 168 2.08 28.99 3.84
C LYS A 168 3.36 29.83 3.91
N GLY A 169 4.00 30.00 2.77
CA GLY A 169 4.73 31.21 2.39
C GLY A 169 4.16 31.63 1.05
N GLN A 170 4.02 32.89 0.67
CA GLN A 170 4.37 34.21 1.21
C GLN A 170 3.48 35.22 0.43
N ASP A 171 3.71 36.54 0.60
CA ASP A 171 3.15 37.71 -0.14
C ASP A 171 1.86 38.31 0.47
N GLY A 172 1.76 39.55 0.95
CA GLY A 172 2.54 40.80 1.10
C GLY A 172 1.55 41.88 1.63
N PRO A 173 1.88 43.17 1.89
CA PRO A 173 3.12 43.89 1.61
C PRO A 173 3.79 44.48 2.86
N GLN A 174 5.08 44.78 2.71
CA GLN A 174 5.84 45.62 3.64
C GLN A 174 5.37 47.08 3.49
N GLU A 175 4.69 47.60 4.50
CA GLU A 175 4.53 49.06 4.65
C GLU A 175 5.87 49.63 5.13
N GLY A 176 6.52 50.35 4.21
CA GLY A 176 7.63 51.24 4.53
C GLY A 176 7.14 52.36 5.45
N SER A 177 7.42 52.22 6.74
CA SER A 177 7.30 53.27 7.74
C SER A 177 8.72 53.69 8.14
N ASN A 178 9.30 54.59 7.36
CA ASN A 178 10.43 55.42 7.76
C ASN A 178 10.59 56.56 6.74
N LEU A 179 9.87 57.66 6.99
CA LEU A 179 10.26 59.00 6.57
C LEU A 179 9.90 59.93 7.74
N ASP A 180 10.87 60.10 8.63
CA ASP A 180 11.08 61.34 9.39
C ASP A 180 11.14 62.50 8.39
N GLU A 181 10.42 63.60 8.67
CA GLU A 181 10.92 64.98 8.60
C GLU A 181 9.77 65.97 8.91
N GLU A 182 9.56 66.23 10.20
CA GLU A 182 8.88 67.44 10.67
C GLU A 182 9.72 68.67 10.29
N ARG A 183 9.21 69.48 9.36
CA ARG A 183 9.52 70.90 9.21
C ARG A 183 8.19 71.66 9.11
N GLY A 184 7.95 72.57 10.05
CA GLY A 184 6.92 73.61 9.95
C GLY A 184 6.12 73.81 11.21
#